data_AF-A0A6G3D3T6-F1
#
_entry.id   AF-A0A6G3D3T6-F1
#
_cell.length_a   1.000
_cell.length_b   1.000
_cell.length_c   1.000
_cell.angle_alpha   90.00
_cell.angle_beta   90.00
_cell.angle_gamma   90.00
#
_symmetry.space_group_name_H-M   'P 1'
#
loop_
_entity.id
_entity.type
_entity.pdbx_description
1 polymer ?
#
loop_
_entity_poly.entity_id
_entity_poly.type
_entity_poly.pdbx_seq_one_letter_code
_entity_poly.pdbx_strand_id
1 'polypeptide(L)'
;MSPATAPLGLGLVGCGGFGAFLLDAVADLPGLRPVAVADPDPRRAAALGRRHGVPALAGLDELLAREEVAVVAVATPPAAHAATATAALCAGRHVFCEKPLATTARDAEAVAEEAERAGRVLVVDHVLRYNPLLRAVERLIGEALLAPPRRFLFENDASDEDLGPDHWFWDREHSGGTFVEHGVHFFDAARALLGSDPLSVRATAVRRPGGGPVDMVSADVLHPGGVLASHLHSFTHAHRCERQLMRLDHGFAETRIEGWIPVRAEISAWTDEDGARAWERLPARAGALLRVEGFRPHGGERVPVAVERDAGTARPVRGRGERRVAPHHVRAVLDLGGEARKPYVYRESV
;
A
#
# COMPACT_ATOMS: atom_id res chain seq x y z
N MET A 1 5.58 18.11 -25.55
CA MET A 1 4.44 18.33 -24.64
C MET A 1 3.28 17.55 -25.22
N SER A 2 2.84 16.47 -24.57
CA SER A 2 1.59 15.81 -24.97
C SER A 2 0.46 16.84 -24.87
N PRO A 3 -0.52 16.84 -25.80
CA PRO A 3 -1.65 17.76 -25.71
C PRO A 3 -2.30 17.60 -24.35
N ALA A 4 -2.58 18.71 -23.66
CA ALA A 4 -3.26 18.67 -22.37
C ALA A 4 -4.66 18.07 -22.61
N THR A 5 -4.80 16.79 -22.31
CA THR A 5 -6.08 16.09 -22.35
C THR A 5 -7.01 16.72 -21.33
N ALA A 6 -8.27 16.97 -21.72
CA ALA A 6 -9.26 17.50 -20.80
C ALA A 6 -9.35 16.61 -19.53
N PRO A 7 -9.54 17.19 -18.33
CA PRO A 7 -9.65 16.42 -17.10
C PRO A 7 -10.80 15.41 -17.20
N LEU A 8 -10.56 14.19 -16.73
CA LEU A 8 -11.58 13.13 -16.70
C LEU A 8 -12.58 13.42 -15.59
N GLY A 9 -13.87 13.29 -15.88
CA GLY A 9 -14.90 13.40 -14.85
C GLY A 9 -14.86 12.19 -13.91
N LEU A 10 -14.70 12.46 -12.61
CA LEU A 10 -14.63 11.48 -11.55
C LEU A 10 -15.98 11.43 -10.81
N GLY A 11 -16.62 10.26 -10.83
CA GLY A 11 -17.77 9.95 -9.97
C GLY A 11 -17.33 9.08 -8.80
N LEU A 12 -17.78 9.37 -7.59
CA LEU A 12 -17.52 8.53 -6.40
C LEU A 12 -18.77 7.73 -6.04
N VAL A 13 -18.62 6.43 -5.73
CA VAL A 13 -19.66 5.60 -5.10
C VAL A 13 -19.16 5.13 -3.74
N GLY A 14 -19.93 5.43 -2.69
CA GLY A 14 -19.54 5.24 -1.30
C GLY A 14 -19.00 6.53 -0.69
N CYS A 15 -19.85 7.23 0.05
CA CYS A 15 -19.56 8.50 0.73
C CYS A 15 -19.27 8.30 2.24
N GLY A 16 -18.75 7.12 2.61
CA GLY A 16 -18.25 6.84 3.95
C GLY A 16 -16.97 7.61 4.28
N GLY A 17 -16.38 7.33 5.45
CA GLY A 17 -15.16 8.01 5.90
C GLY A 17 -14.01 7.91 4.89
N PHE A 18 -13.81 6.73 4.31
CA PHE A 18 -12.76 6.54 3.30
C PHE A 18 -13.09 7.22 1.96
N GLY A 19 -14.33 7.12 1.47
CA GLY A 19 -14.73 7.81 0.23
C GLY A 19 -14.56 9.33 0.32
N ALA A 20 -14.82 9.92 1.49
CA ALA A 20 -14.52 11.34 1.74
C ALA A 20 -13.01 11.63 1.70
N PHE A 21 -12.18 10.79 2.34
CA PHE A 21 -10.73 10.91 2.30
C PHE A 21 -10.15 10.78 0.88
N LEU A 22 -10.59 9.77 0.12
CA LEU A 22 -10.19 9.56 -1.27
C LEU A 22 -10.52 10.79 -2.11
N LEU A 23 -11.76 11.29 -2.02
CA LEU A 23 -12.17 12.45 -2.82
C LEU A 23 -11.38 13.72 -2.43
N ASP A 24 -11.10 13.93 -1.14
CA ASP A 24 -10.20 14.99 -0.68
C ASP A 24 -8.77 14.84 -1.24
N ALA A 25 -8.28 13.61 -1.33
CA ALA A 25 -6.94 13.32 -1.80
C ALA A 25 -6.76 13.70 -3.27
N VAL A 26 -7.75 13.37 -4.11
CA VAL A 26 -7.62 13.42 -5.57
C VAL A 26 -8.32 14.62 -6.23
N ALA A 27 -9.16 15.37 -5.50
CA ALA A 27 -9.96 16.46 -6.09
C ALA A 27 -9.15 17.59 -6.72
N ASP A 28 -7.88 17.76 -6.33
CA ASP A 28 -6.98 18.79 -6.86
C ASP A 28 -6.00 18.26 -7.93
N LEU A 29 -6.12 16.99 -8.34
CA LEU A 29 -5.31 16.43 -9.41
C LEU A 29 -5.69 17.06 -10.76
N PRO A 30 -4.73 17.64 -11.52
CA PRO A 30 -5.05 18.34 -12.78
C PRO A 30 -5.74 17.47 -13.84
N GLY A 31 -5.56 16.15 -13.78
CA GLY A 31 -6.16 15.18 -14.70
C GLY A 31 -7.57 14.75 -14.35
N LEU A 32 -8.11 15.16 -13.20
CA LEU A 32 -9.42 14.75 -12.70
C LEU A 32 -10.31 15.96 -12.40
N ARG A 33 -11.61 15.76 -12.52
CA ARG A 33 -12.63 16.72 -12.10
C ARG A 33 -13.74 15.95 -11.40
N PRO A 34 -13.94 16.09 -10.08
CA PRO A 34 -15.12 15.55 -9.42
C PRO A 34 -16.40 16.06 -10.09
N VAL A 35 -17.32 15.15 -10.45
CA VAL A 35 -18.59 15.51 -11.13
C VAL A 35 -19.84 15.07 -10.38
N ALA A 36 -19.76 14.06 -9.51
CA ALA A 36 -20.87 13.60 -8.68
C ALA A 36 -20.38 12.63 -7.60
N VAL A 37 -21.18 12.49 -6.55
CA VAL A 37 -21.01 11.46 -5.52
C VAL A 37 -22.31 10.69 -5.34
N ALA A 38 -22.22 9.41 -4.99
CA ALA A 38 -23.37 8.53 -4.79
C ALA A 38 -23.23 7.72 -3.50
N ASP A 39 -24.30 7.62 -2.72
CA ASP A 39 -24.39 6.76 -1.54
C ASP A 39 -25.86 6.44 -1.23
N PRO A 40 -26.18 5.20 -0.82
CA PRO A 40 -27.54 4.86 -0.39
C PRO A 40 -28.01 5.64 0.85
N ASP A 41 -27.09 6.16 1.68
CA ASP A 41 -27.39 7.12 2.73
C ASP A 41 -27.41 8.55 2.16
N PRO A 42 -28.60 9.16 1.97
CA PRO A 42 -28.71 10.49 1.36
C PRO A 42 -28.04 11.58 2.19
N ARG A 43 -27.83 11.38 3.51
CA ARG A 43 -27.14 12.36 4.36
C ARG A 43 -25.65 12.39 4.05
N ARG A 44 -25.03 11.22 3.85
CA ARG A 44 -23.61 11.10 3.50
C ARG A 44 -23.35 11.68 2.11
N ALA A 45 -24.14 11.27 1.12
CA ALA A 45 -24.04 11.81 -0.24
C ALA A 45 -24.21 13.33 -0.25
N ALA A 46 -25.24 13.87 0.41
CA ALA A 46 -25.48 15.30 0.44
C ALA A 46 -24.37 16.09 1.17
N ALA A 47 -23.80 15.54 2.25
CA ALA A 47 -22.70 16.18 2.96
C ALA A 47 -21.44 16.29 2.10
N LEU A 48 -21.03 15.17 1.47
CA LEU A 48 -19.84 15.16 0.63
C LEU A 48 -20.05 15.94 -0.69
N GLY A 49 -21.22 15.82 -1.29
CA GLY A 49 -21.60 16.59 -2.47
C GLY A 49 -21.52 18.10 -2.23
N ARG A 50 -22.04 18.60 -1.10
CA ARG A 50 -21.89 20.01 -0.71
C ARG A 50 -20.43 20.42 -0.51
N ARG A 51 -19.62 19.55 0.11
CA ARG A 51 -18.20 19.83 0.39
C ARG A 51 -17.38 20.07 -0.88
N HIS A 52 -17.65 19.30 -1.94
CA HIS A 52 -16.93 19.41 -3.22
C HIS A 52 -17.71 20.16 -4.31
N GLY A 53 -18.91 20.66 -4.00
CA GLY A 53 -19.74 21.40 -4.97
C GLY A 53 -20.26 20.54 -6.12
N VAL A 54 -20.53 19.26 -5.87
CA VAL A 54 -21.02 18.29 -6.87
C VAL A 54 -22.39 17.71 -6.50
N PRO A 55 -23.19 17.28 -7.48
CA PRO A 55 -24.44 16.55 -7.23
C PRO A 55 -24.24 15.33 -6.32
N ALA A 56 -25.21 15.15 -5.42
CA ALA A 56 -25.35 13.97 -4.58
C ALA A 56 -26.46 13.07 -5.15
N LEU A 57 -26.14 11.81 -5.38
CA LEU A 57 -26.99 10.82 -6.05
C LEU A 57 -27.30 9.65 -5.11
N ALA A 58 -28.38 8.92 -5.39
CA ALA A 58 -28.82 7.82 -4.54
C ALA A 58 -28.01 6.52 -4.72
N GLY A 59 -27.32 6.37 -5.85
CA GLY A 59 -26.60 5.13 -6.14
C GLY A 59 -25.87 5.14 -7.47
N LEU A 60 -25.27 3.98 -7.79
CA LEU A 60 -24.44 3.78 -8.97
C LEU A 60 -25.20 4.05 -10.28
N ASP A 61 -26.45 3.62 -10.41
CA ASP A 61 -27.21 3.77 -11.66
C ASP A 61 -27.39 5.25 -12.05
N GLU A 62 -27.73 6.10 -11.09
CA GLU A 62 -27.82 7.55 -11.30
C GLU A 62 -26.47 8.16 -11.66
N LEU A 63 -25.38 7.64 -11.07
CA LEU A 63 -24.02 8.08 -11.38
C LEU A 63 -23.63 7.71 -12.82
N LEU A 64 -23.90 6.47 -13.24
CA LEU A 64 -23.57 5.96 -14.57
C LEU A 64 -24.39 6.58 -15.70
N ALA A 65 -25.59 7.09 -15.38
CA ALA A 65 -26.43 7.85 -16.29
C ALA A 65 -25.85 9.24 -16.66
N ARG A 66 -24.84 9.72 -15.92
CA ARG A 66 -24.17 11.00 -16.23
C ARG A 66 -23.09 10.80 -17.28
N GLU A 67 -23.26 11.43 -18.45
CA GLU A 67 -22.31 11.32 -19.56
C GLU A 67 -20.91 11.83 -19.18
N GLU A 68 -20.82 12.84 -18.31
CA GLU A 68 -19.53 13.41 -17.90
C GLU A 68 -18.70 12.50 -16.98
N VAL A 69 -19.25 11.40 -16.44
CA VAL A 69 -18.49 10.45 -15.61
C VAL A 69 -17.63 9.57 -16.52
N ALA A 70 -16.31 9.74 -16.48
CA ALA A 70 -15.34 8.93 -17.22
C ALA A 70 -14.68 7.86 -16.32
N VAL A 71 -14.51 8.17 -15.03
CA VAL A 71 -13.91 7.30 -14.02
C VAL A 71 -14.87 7.15 -12.85
N VAL A 72 -15.07 5.93 -12.36
CA VAL A 72 -15.79 5.64 -11.12
C VAL A 72 -14.78 5.25 -10.03
N ALA A 73 -14.71 6.04 -8.96
CA ALA A 73 -14.06 5.67 -7.72
C ALA A 73 -15.04 4.86 -6.84
N VAL A 74 -14.69 3.62 -6.53
CA VAL A 74 -15.50 2.71 -5.72
C VAL A 74 -14.90 2.67 -4.31
N ALA A 75 -15.60 3.24 -3.35
CA ALA A 75 -15.24 3.28 -1.93
C ALA A 75 -16.41 2.76 -1.05
N THR A 76 -17.07 1.70 -1.52
CA THR A 76 -18.17 1.02 -0.82
C THR A 76 -17.61 0.03 0.22
N PRO A 77 -18.45 -0.67 1.00
CA PRO A 77 -17.97 -1.82 1.76
C PRO A 77 -17.41 -2.94 0.83
N PRO A 78 -16.44 -3.75 1.27
CA PRO A 78 -15.73 -4.71 0.41
C PRO A 78 -16.62 -5.70 -0.36
N ALA A 79 -17.68 -6.22 0.27
CA ALA A 79 -18.63 -7.12 -0.40
C ALA A 79 -19.36 -6.50 -1.61
N ALA A 80 -19.42 -5.17 -1.70
CA ALA A 80 -20.05 -4.47 -2.82
C ALA A 80 -19.07 -4.06 -3.93
N HIS A 81 -17.74 -4.18 -3.70
CA HIS A 81 -16.73 -3.72 -4.65
C HIS A 81 -16.85 -4.41 -6.02
N ALA A 82 -16.86 -5.74 -6.06
CA ALA A 82 -16.86 -6.49 -7.31
C ALA A 82 -18.08 -6.16 -8.19
N ALA A 83 -19.27 -6.15 -7.60
CA ALA A 83 -20.49 -5.83 -8.34
C ALA A 83 -20.49 -4.37 -8.85
N THR A 84 -20.05 -3.42 -8.01
CA THR A 84 -20.00 -1.99 -8.35
C THR A 84 -18.97 -1.73 -9.45
N ALA A 85 -17.77 -2.31 -9.34
CA ALA A 85 -16.70 -2.20 -10.32
C ALA A 85 -17.12 -2.80 -11.67
N THR A 86 -17.66 -4.02 -11.68
CA THR A 86 -18.15 -4.69 -12.89
C THR A 86 -19.24 -3.87 -13.59
N ALA A 87 -20.21 -3.33 -12.84
CA ALA A 87 -21.26 -2.50 -13.43
C ALA A 87 -20.71 -1.20 -14.06
N ALA A 88 -19.73 -0.56 -13.41
CA ALA A 88 -19.06 0.62 -13.96
C ALA A 88 -18.26 0.30 -15.24
N LEU A 89 -17.54 -0.83 -15.27
CA LEU A 89 -16.79 -1.31 -16.43
C LEU A 89 -17.72 -1.63 -17.60
N CYS A 90 -18.83 -2.35 -17.34
CA CYS A 90 -19.87 -2.64 -18.33
C CYS A 90 -20.49 -1.37 -18.93
N ALA A 91 -20.62 -0.30 -18.14
CA ALA A 91 -21.05 1.02 -18.60
C ALA A 91 -19.96 1.81 -19.35
N GLY A 92 -18.80 1.20 -19.62
CA GLY A 92 -17.70 1.78 -20.37
C GLY A 92 -16.88 2.80 -19.58
N ARG A 93 -16.90 2.75 -18.25
CA ARG A 93 -16.14 3.67 -17.39
C ARG A 93 -14.82 3.04 -16.96
N HIS A 94 -13.81 3.87 -16.71
CA HIS A 94 -12.62 3.41 -15.98
C HIS A 94 -12.96 3.26 -14.49
N VAL A 95 -12.27 2.38 -13.79
CA VAL A 95 -12.52 2.11 -12.37
C VAL A 95 -11.25 2.29 -11.55
N PHE A 96 -11.37 3.08 -10.48
CA PHE A 96 -10.47 3.08 -9.33
C PHE A 96 -11.24 2.44 -8.18
N CYS A 97 -10.78 1.31 -7.65
CA CYS A 97 -11.49 0.58 -6.61
C CYS A 97 -10.67 0.55 -5.33
N GLU A 98 -11.31 0.83 -4.20
CA GLU A 98 -10.73 0.56 -2.91
C GLU A 98 -10.35 -0.92 -2.77
N LYS A 99 -9.32 -1.15 -1.95
CA LYS A 99 -8.96 -2.50 -1.54
C LYS A 99 -10.00 -3.05 -0.55
N PRO A 100 -10.16 -4.38 -0.46
CA PRO A 100 -9.76 -5.36 -1.46
C PRO A 100 -10.69 -5.29 -2.67
N LEU A 101 -10.22 -5.62 -3.88
CA LEU A 101 -11.07 -5.59 -5.09
C LEU A 101 -12.36 -6.42 -4.96
N ALA A 102 -12.28 -7.53 -4.23
CA ALA A 102 -13.42 -8.37 -3.87
C ALA A 102 -13.11 -9.16 -2.60
N THR A 103 -14.15 -9.75 -1.99
CA THR A 103 -14.00 -10.64 -0.81
C THR A 103 -13.56 -12.05 -1.19
N THR A 104 -13.61 -12.41 -2.48
CA THR A 104 -13.14 -13.71 -2.99
C THR A 104 -12.23 -13.53 -4.20
N ALA A 105 -11.27 -14.46 -4.37
CA ALA A 105 -10.35 -14.44 -5.51
C ALA A 105 -11.09 -14.57 -6.86
N ARG A 106 -12.08 -15.47 -6.93
CA ARG A 106 -12.91 -15.68 -8.13
C ARG A 106 -13.60 -14.39 -8.58
N ASP A 107 -14.18 -13.64 -7.64
CA ASP A 107 -14.90 -12.42 -8.01
C ASP A 107 -13.91 -11.30 -8.39
N ALA A 108 -12.72 -11.26 -7.77
CA ALA A 108 -11.65 -10.34 -8.19
C ALA A 108 -11.13 -10.65 -9.61
N GLU A 109 -10.95 -11.93 -9.94
CA GLU A 109 -10.58 -12.40 -11.29
C GLU A 109 -11.65 -12.01 -12.32
N ALA A 110 -12.93 -12.22 -12.00
CA ALA A 110 -14.04 -11.86 -12.88
C ALA A 110 -14.08 -10.34 -13.18
N VAL A 111 -13.78 -9.49 -12.19
CA VAL A 111 -13.73 -8.02 -12.39
C VAL A 111 -12.54 -7.63 -13.28
N ALA A 112 -11.40 -8.31 -13.13
CA ALA A 112 -10.23 -8.08 -13.98
C ALA A 112 -10.51 -8.49 -15.44
N GLU A 113 -11.12 -9.66 -15.67
CA GLU A 113 -11.56 -10.11 -16.99
C GLU A 113 -12.55 -9.14 -17.63
N GLU A 114 -13.48 -8.59 -16.84
CA GLU A 114 -14.42 -7.58 -17.32
C GLU A 114 -13.72 -6.29 -17.75
N ALA A 115 -12.71 -5.84 -17.00
CA ALA A 115 -11.94 -4.65 -17.37
C ALA A 115 -11.23 -4.83 -18.72
N GLU A 116 -10.63 -6.00 -18.94
CA GLU A 116 -10.02 -6.37 -20.23
C GLU A 116 -11.07 -6.40 -21.35
N ARG A 117 -12.22 -7.05 -21.11
CA ARG A 117 -13.32 -7.16 -22.08
C ARG A 117 -13.88 -5.79 -22.47
N ALA A 118 -14.05 -4.89 -21.50
CA ALA A 118 -14.55 -3.54 -21.73
C ALA A 118 -13.51 -2.59 -22.37
N GLY A 119 -12.23 -3.00 -22.42
CA GLY A 119 -11.13 -2.15 -22.85
C GLY A 119 -10.94 -0.95 -21.92
N ARG A 120 -11.18 -1.13 -20.62
CA ARG A 120 -11.11 -0.07 -19.60
C ARG A 120 -10.01 -0.32 -18.60
N VAL A 121 -9.60 0.76 -17.95
CA VAL A 121 -8.56 0.72 -16.92
C VAL A 121 -9.22 0.39 -15.59
N LEU A 122 -8.69 -0.62 -14.90
CA LEU A 122 -9.00 -0.97 -13.53
C LEU A 122 -7.74 -0.77 -12.67
N VAL A 123 -7.85 0.01 -11.61
CA VAL A 123 -6.81 0.18 -10.59
C VAL A 123 -7.42 -0.16 -9.24
N VAL A 124 -6.67 -0.90 -8.42
CA VAL A 124 -6.99 -1.15 -7.01
C VAL A 124 -6.11 -0.27 -6.16
N ASP A 125 -6.68 0.35 -5.12
CA ASP A 125 -5.94 1.24 -4.22
C ASP A 125 -5.00 0.47 -3.27
N HIS A 126 -3.88 0.01 -3.82
CA HIS A 126 -2.77 -0.54 -3.05
C HIS A 126 -1.78 0.57 -2.68
N VAL A 127 -2.22 1.51 -1.83
CA VAL A 127 -1.47 2.71 -1.40
C VAL A 127 0.02 2.49 -1.08
N LEU A 128 0.38 1.35 -0.47
CA LEU A 128 1.77 1.08 -0.10
C LEU A 128 2.71 1.00 -1.32
N ARG A 129 2.22 0.60 -2.49
CA ARG A 129 2.99 0.65 -3.74
C ARG A 129 3.43 2.06 -4.09
N TYR A 130 2.69 3.08 -3.68
CA TYR A 130 2.99 4.47 -4.01
C TYR A 130 3.69 5.20 -2.87
N ASN A 131 3.94 4.53 -1.74
CA ASN A 131 4.71 5.09 -0.66
C ASN A 131 6.19 5.30 -1.08
N PRO A 132 6.75 6.51 -0.92
CA PRO A 132 8.14 6.82 -1.30
C PRO A 132 9.20 5.90 -0.69
N LEU A 133 8.97 5.35 0.50
CA LEU A 133 9.94 4.47 1.16
C LEU A 133 10.03 3.11 0.47
N LEU A 134 8.90 2.51 0.09
CA LEU A 134 8.91 1.23 -0.61
C LEU A 134 9.56 1.39 -1.99
N ARG A 135 9.23 2.48 -2.70
CA ARG A 135 9.88 2.82 -3.98
C ARG A 135 11.37 3.06 -3.85
N ALA A 136 11.82 3.70 -2.78
CA ALA A 136 13.24 3.89 -2.53
C ALA A 136 13.97 2.56 -2.28
N VAL A 137 13.36 1.63 -1.54
CA VAL A 137 13.94 0.30 -1.33
C VAL A 137 14.05 -0.48 -2.65
N GLU A 138 13.00 -0.48 -3.47
CA GLU A 138 13.04 -1.08 -4.82
C GLU A 138 14.15 -0.48 -5.68
N ARG A 139 14.33 0.85 -5.65
CA ARG A 139 15.41 1.53 -6.39
C ARG A 139 16.80 1.15 -5.87
N LEU A 140 16.99 1.09 -4.56
CA LEU A 140 18.27 0.67 -3.97
C LEU A 140 18.62 -0.78 -4.32
N ILE A 141 17.61 -1.65 -4.48
CA ILE A 141 17.79 -3.01 -5.02
C ILE A 141 18.19 -2.94 -6.50
N GLY A 142 17.47 -2.17 -7.31
CA GLY A 142 17.76 -2.00 -8.74
C GLY A 142 19.14 -1.38 -9.04
N GLU A 143 19.64 -0.53 -8.13
CA GLU A 143 20.98 0.08 -8.19
C GLU A 143 22.08 -0.81 -7.59
N ALA A 144 21.74 -2.01 -7.10
CA ALA A 144 22.64 -2.95 -6.43
C ALA A 144 23.32 -2.41 -5.15
N LEU A 145 22.77 -1.36 -4.52
CA LEU A 145 23.16 -0.95 -3.16
C LEU A 145 22.61 -1.92 -2.11
N LEU A 146 21.47 -2.55 -2.42
CA LEU A 146 20.90 -3.67 -1.68
C LEU A 146 20.82 -4.89 -2.60
N ALA A 147 21.14 -6.07 -2.07
CA ALA A 147 20.84 -7.32 -2.78
C ALA A 147 19.31 -7.56 -2.76
N PRO A 148 18.74 -8.37 -3.68
CA PRO A 148 17.36 -8.79 -3.56
C PRO A 148 17.08 -9.46 -2.19
N PRO A 149 15.91 -9.20 -1.56
CA PRO A 149 15.60 -9.78 -0.26
C PRO A 149 15.54 -11.31 -0.32
N ARG A 150 16.07 -11.96 0.72
CA ARG A 150 16.06 -13.41 0.94
C ARG A 150 14.97 -13.83 1.92
N ARG A 151 14.54 -12.91 2.78
CA ARG A 151 13.41 -13.07 3.70
C ARG A 151 12.68 -11.74 3.80
N PHE A 152 11.36 -11.81 3.82
CA PHE A 152 10.48 -10.72 4.20
C PHE A 152 9.72 -11.11 5.46
N LEU A 153 9.57 -10.18 6.38
CA LEU A 153 8.74 -10.37 7.57
C LEU A 153 7.84 -9.15 7.71
N PHE A 154 6.59 -9.43 8.02
CA PHE A 154 5.59 -8.44 8.33
C PHE A 154 4.91 -8.76 9.65
N GLU A 155 4.91 -7.80 10.57
CA GLU A 155 4.22 -7.86 11.85
C GLU A 155 3.25 -6.68 11.95
N ASN A 156 1.98 -6.96 12.24
CA ASN A 156 0.97 -5.94 12.50
C ASN A 156 0.20 -6.28 13.77
N ASP A 157 0.54 -5.56 14.82
CA ASP A 157 -0.14 -5.56 16.09
C ASP A 157 -1.10 -4.37 16.09
N ALA A 158 -2.34 -4.63 15.74
CA ALA A 158 -3.38 -3.63 15.52
C ALA A 158 -4.35 -3.56 16.71
N SER A 159 -5.13 -2.48 16.71
CA SER A 159 -6.27 -2.28 17.59
C SER A 159 -7.58 -2.57 16.90
N ASP A 160 -8.54 -3.06 17.68
CA ASP A 160 -9.92 -3.24 17.30
C ASP A 160 -10.88 -2.35 18.09
N GLU A 161 -10.38 -1.29 18.73
CA GLU A 161 -11.20 -0.35 19.53
C GLU A 161 -12.37 0.25 18.72
N ASP A 162 -12.15 0.49 17.42
CA ASP A 162 -13.18 0.99 16.49
C ASP A 162 -13.96 -0.14 15.79
N LEU A 163 -13.66 -1.41 16.09
CA LEU A 163 -14.28 -2.61 15.52
C LEU A 163 -15.11 -3.31 16.60
N GLY A 164 -16.17 -2.66 17.06
CA GLY A 164 -17.13 -3.23 18.01
C GLY A 164 -17.66 -4.61 17.58
N PRO A 165 -18.31 -5.36 18.49
CA PRO A 165 -18.67 -6.77 18.25
C PRO A 165 -19.57 -6.99 17.02
N ASP A 166 -20.43 -6.02 16.69
CA ASP A 166 -21.35 -6.08 15.55
C ASP A 166 -20.80 -5.43 14.27
N HIS A 167 -19.52 -5.04 14.27
CA HIS A 167 -18.91 -4.38 13.12
C HIS A 167 -18.78 -5.36 11.93
N TRP A 168 -19.13 -4.91 10.73
CA TRP A 168 -19.14 -5.73 9.50
C TRP A 168 -17.81 -6.41 9.19
N PHE A 169 -16.70 -5.85 9.68
CA PHE A 169 -15.36 -6.43 9.55
C PHE A 169 -15.29 -7.88 10.05
N TRP A 170 -15.99 -8.19 11.14
CA TRP A 170 -16.00 -9.52 11.74
C TRP A 170 -16.84 -10.52 10.96
N ASP A 171 -17.70 -10.05 10.04
CA ASP A 171 -18.43 -10.89 9.12
C ASP A 171 -17.59 -11.15 7.87
N ARG A 172 -17.23 -12.42 7.68
CA ARG A 172 -16.41 -12.88 6.55
C ARG A 172 -17.12 -12.67 5.21
N GLU A 173 -18.44 -12.74 5.15
CA GLU A 173 -19.18 -12.49 3.91
C GLU A 173 -19.04 -11.03 3.48
N HIS A 174 -18.93 -10.12 4.44
CA HIS A 174 -18.77 -8.69 4.21
C HIS A 174 -17.31 -8.26 3.99
N SER A 175 -16.36 -8.82 4.74
CA SER A 175 -14.95 -8.37 4.73
C SER A 175 -13.97 -9.29 3.98
N GLY A 176 -14.34 -10.56 3.77
CA GLY A 176 -13.41 -11.62 3.38
C GLY A 176 -12.50 -12.12 4.51
N GLY A 177 -12.58 -11.50 5.70
CA GLY A 177 -11.75 -11.78 6.86
C GLY A 177 -10.38 -11.08 6.84
N THR A 178 -9.63 -11.25 7.92
CA THR A 178 -8.38 -10.51 8.20
C THR A 178 -7.35 -10.57 7.08
N PHE A 179 -7.14 -11.72 6.44
CA PHE A 179 -6.18 -11.82 5.34
C PHE A 179 -6.59 -11.03 4.10
N VAL A 180 -7.89 -10.88 3.85
CA VAL A 180 -8.43 -10.22 2.66
C VAL A 180 -8.53 -8.72 2.90
N GLU A 181 -9.08 -8.28 4.04
CA GLU A 181 -9.26 -6.86 4.31
C GLU A 181 -7.94 -6.19 4.75
N HIS A 182 -7.30 -6.71 5.81
CA HIS A 182 -6.06 -6.14 6.37
C HIS A 182 -4.83 -6.67 5.64
N GLY A 183 -4.78 -7.99 5.40
CA GLY A 183 -3.62 -8.68 4.83
C GLY A 183 -3.28 -8.24 3.41
N VAL A 184 -4.25 -7.75 2.63
CA VAL A 184 -4.06 -7.33 1.24
C VAL A 184 -2.95 -6.31 1.06
N HIS A 185 -2.83 -5.32 1.96
CA HIS A 185 -1.76 -4.32 1.89
C HIS A 185 -0.37 -4.96 1.95
N PHE A 186 -0.23 -6.02 2.73
CA PHE A 186 1.07 -6.58 3.08
C PHE A 186 1.46 -7.72 2.17
N PHE A 187 0.50 -8.53 1.71
CA PHE A 187 0.76 -9.44 0.60
C PHE A 187 1.14 -8.66 -0.66
N ASP A 188 0.48 -7.53 -0.89
CA ASP A 188 0.82 -6.63 -1.99
C ASP A 188 2.21 -6.00 -1.84
N ALA A 189 2.52 -5.43 -0.66
CA ALA A 189 3.85 -4.88 -0.36
C ALA A 189 4.96 -5.93 -0.47
N ALA A 190 4.73 -7.15 0.03
CA ALA A 190 5.67 -8.26 -0.09
C ALA A 190 5.90 -8.61 -1.56
N ARG A 191 4.84 -8.76 -2.35
CA ARG A 191 4.94 -9.05 -3.78
C ARG A 191 5.71 -7.96 -4.53
N ALA A 192 5.47 -6.68 -4.22
CA ALA A 192 6.17 -5.55 -4.81
C ALA A 192 7.67 -5.56 -4.45
N LEU A 193 8.01 -5.65 -3.17
CA LEU A 193 9.39 -5.61 -2.68
C LEU A 193 10.22 -6.85 -3.02
N LEU A 194 9.58 -8.02 -3.12
CA LEU A 194 10.23 -9.26 -3.53
C LEU A 194 10.31 -9.39 -5.06
N GLY A 195 9.44 -8.69 -5.80
CA GLY A 195 9.40 -8.73 -7.26
C GLY A 195 8.97 -10.07 -7.84
N SER A 196 8.18 -10.86 -7.11
CA SER A 196 7.75 -12.19 -7.57
C SER A 196 6.40 -12.61 -7.02
N ASP A 197 5.72 -13.47 -7.77
CA ASP A 197 4.48 -14.14 -7.32
C ASP A 197 4.77 -15.31 -6.37
N PRO A 198 3.84 -15.62 -5.44
CA PRO A 198 4.01 -16.73 -4.51
C PRO A 198 3.84 -18.10 -5.16
N LEU A 199 4.55 -19.10 -4.65
CA LEU A 199 4.49 -20.51 -5.07
C LEU A 199 3.64 -21.37 -4.14
N SER A 200 3.67 -21.10 -2.84
CA SER A 200 2.81 -21.80 -1.86
C SER A 200 2.61 -20.97 -0.60
N VAL A 201 1.53 -21.27 0.12
CA VAL A 201 1.15 -20.59 1.37
C VAL A 201 0.83 -21.63 2.43
N ARG A 202 1.27 -21.38 3.66
CA ARG A 202 0.80 -22.08 4.87
C ARG A 202 0.30 -21.05 5.84
N ALA A 203 -0.90 -21.24 6.39
CA ALA A 203 -1.52 -20.24 7.24
C ALA A 203 -2.17 -20.85 8.48
N THR A 204 -2.23 -20.05 9.55
CA THR A 204 -2.94 -20.33 10.79
C THR A 204 -3.83 -19.16 11.13
N ALA A 205 -5.04 -19.45 11.61
CA ALA A 205 -5.97 -18.46 12.13
C ALA A 205 -6.37 -18.86 13.56
N VAL A 206 -6.34 -17.89 14.47
CA VAL A 206 -6.68 -18.07 15.88
C VAL A 206 -7.95 -17.27 16.17
N ARG A 207 -8.86 -17.89 16.91
CA ARG A 207 -10.13 -17.33 17.31
C ARG A 207 -10.07 -16.91 18.77
N ARG A 208 -10.76 -15.82 19.11
CA ARG A 208 -10.99 -15.45 20.52
C ARG A 208 -11.70 -16.58 21.28
N PRO A 209 -11.40 -16.75 22.58
CA PRO A 209 -12.14 -17.68 23.44
C PRO A 209 -13.66 -17.45 23.39
N GLY A 210 -14.43 -18.49 23.67
CA GLY A 210 -15.89 -18.40 23.69
C GLY A 210 -16.56 -18.30 22.31
N GLY A 211 -15.82 -18.59 21.23
CA GLY A 211 -16.36 -18.56 19.87
C GLY A 211 -16.41 -17.17 19.23
N GLY A 212 -15.64 -16.21 19.77
CA GLY A 212 -15.54 -14.84 19.22
C GLY A 212 -14.90 -14.80 17.82
N PRO A 213 -14.56 -13.61 17.28
CA PRO A 213 -13.99 -13.50 15.94
C PRO A 213 -12.58 -14.12 15.83
N VAL A 214 -12.15 -14.36 14.59
CA VAL A 214 -10.73 -14.58 14.29
C VAL A 214 -10.03 -13.24 14.40
N ASP A 215 -9.09 -13.13 15.33
CA ASP A 215 -8.43 -11.87 15.67
C ASP A 215 -6.91 -11.93 15.52
N MET A 216 -6.36 -13.12 15.23
CA MET A 216 -4.96 -13.30 14.91
C MET A 216 -4.79 -14.27 13.77
N VAL A 217 -3.96 -13.90 12.81
CA VAL A 217 -3.63 -14.72 11.64
C VAL A 217 -2.15 -14.67 11.34
N SER A 218 -1.60 -15.79 10.89
CA SER A 218 -0.21 -15.91 10.46
C SER A 218 -0.14 -16.68 9.14
N ALA A 219 0.72 -16.25 8.22
CA ALA A 219 0.98 -16.93 6.97
C ALA A 219 2.47 -16.92 6.60
N ASP A 220 2.99 -18.08 6.22
CA ASP A 220 4.29 -18.25 5.57
C ASP A 220 4.07 -18.47 4.08
N VAL A 221 4.65 -17.60 3.26
CA VAL A 221 4.50 -17.56 1.81
C VAL A 221 5.86 -17.83 1.16
N LEU A 222 5.95 -18.91 0.39
CA LEU A 222 7.14 -19.26 -0.36
C LEU A 222 7.13 -18.57 -1.71
N HIS A 223 8.20 -17.85 -2.04
CA HIS A 223 8.44 -17.24 -3.34
C HIS A 223 9.57 -17.99 -4.09
N PRO A 224 9.70 -17.81 -5.42
CA PRO A 224 10.82 -18.34 -6.20
C PRO A 224 12.20 -18.04 -5.59
N GLY A 225 13.17 -18.94 -5.81
CA GLY A 225 14.53 -18.79 -5.25
C GLY A 225 14.65 -19.14 -3.75
N GLY A 226 13.57 -19.67 -3.15
CA GLY A 226 13.53 -20.05 -1.75
C GLY A 226 13.41 -18.84 -0.81
N VAL A 227 12.86 -17.73 -1.30
CA VAL A 227 12.57 -16.54 -0.50
C VAL A 227 11.31 -16.81 0.32
N LEU A 228 11.35 -16.52 1.61
CA LEU A 228 10.22 -16.72 2.51
C LEU A 228 9.68 -15.36 2.98
N ALA A 229 8.38 -15.14 2.81
CA ALA A 229 7.64 -14.02 3.35
C ALA A 229 6.73 -14.49 4.49
N SER A 230 6.99 -14.03 5.71
CA SER A 230 6.16 -14.33 6.88
C SER A 230 5.29 -13.13 7.23
N HIS A 231 4.00 -13.35 7.40
CA HIS A 231 3.01 -12.33 7.74
C HIS A 231 2.34 -12.69 9.06
N LEU A 232 2.29 -11.77 10.00
CA LEU A 232 1.54 -11.87 11.24
C LEU A 232 0.64 -10.65 11.37
N HIS A 233 -0.63 -10.89 11.67
CA HIS A 233 -1.56 -9.86 12.09
C HIS A 233 -2.26 -10.28 13.39
N SER A 234 -2.40 -9.35 14.32
CA SER A 234 -3.14 -9.57 15.57
C SER A 234 -3.90 -8.32 16.00
N PHE A 235 -5.10 -8.49 16.54
CA PHE A 235 -5.88 -7.45 17.22
C PHE A 235 -5.72 -7.56 18.74
N THR A 236 -4.47 -7.46 19.20
CA THR A 236 -4.11 -7.66 20.62
C THR A 236 -3.71 -6.36 21.32
N HIS A 237 -3.62 -5.25 20.59
CA HIS A 237 -3.08 -4.00 21.10
C HIS A 237 -4.16 -2.90 21.20
N ALA A 238 -3.98 -1.98 22.14
CA ALA A 238 -4.74 -0.72 22.18
C ALA A 238 -4.24 0.22 21.07
N HIS A 239 -5.05 1.18 20.64
CA HIS A 239 -4.72 2.08 19.51
C HIS A 239 -3.36 2.78 19.69
N ARG A 240 -3.07 3.26 20.91
CA ARG A 240 -1.78 3.92 21.23
C ARG A 240 -0.56 2.98 21.27
N CYS A 241 -0.80 1.67 21.27
CA CYS A 241 0.21 0.63 21.36
C CYS A 241 0.40 -0.08 20.01
N GLU A 242 -0.34 0.31 18.96
CA GLU A 242 -0.23 -0.32 17.66
C GLU A 242 1.21 -0.30 17.16
N ARG A 243 1.59 -1.41 16.53
CA ARG A 243 2.92 -1.57 15.97
C ARG A 243 2.81 -2.25 14.62
N GLN A 244 3.52 -1.68 13.66
CA GLN A 244 3.71 -2.31 12.37
C GLN A 244 5.17 -2.28 11.97
N LEU A 245 5.67 -3.41 11.48
CA LEU A 245 7.03 -3.58 10.99
C LEU A 245 7.04 -4.42 9.72
N MET A 246 7.64 -3.89 8.66
CA MET A 246 8.18 -4.67 7.56
C MET A 246 9.70 -4.79 7.73
N ARG A 247 10.22 -6.00 7.61
CA ARG A 247 11.66 -6.30 7.71
C ARG A 247 12.11 -7.12 6.51
N LEU A 248 13.10 -6.62 5.79
CA LEU A 248 13.71 -7.27 4.64
C LEU A 248 15.15 -7.66 4.97
N ASP A 249 15.46 -8.94 4.80
CA ASP A 249 16.80 -9.49 4.97
C ASP A 249 17.45 -9.63 3.59
N HIS A 250 18.50 -8.85 3.32
CA HIS A 250 19.25 -8.87 2.07
C HIS A 250 20.56 -9.65 2.20
N GLY A 251 20.77 -10.36 3.32
CA GLY A 251 22.02 -11.05 3.66
C GLY A 251 23.05 -10.12 4.33
N PHE A 252 23.74 -9.28 3.54
CA PHE A 252 24.70 -8.31 4.07
C PHE A 252 24.06 -6.98 4.48
N ALA A 253 22.75 -6.85 4.30
CA ALA A 253 21.99 -5.69 4.72
C ALA A 253 20.62 -6.09 5.26
N GLU A 254 20.03 -5.22 6.05
CA GLU A 254 18.67 -5.31 6.54
C GLU A 254 17.98 -3.97 6.32
N THR A 255 16.73 -4.03 5.87
CA THR A 255 15.82 -2.88 5.81
C THR A 255 14.68 -3.08 6.79
N ARG A 256 14.38 -2.07 7.62
CA ARG A 256 13.24 -2.02 8.53
C ARG A 256 12.36 -0.83 8.16
N ILE A 257 11.07 -1.05 7.99
CA ILE A 257 10.08 -0.01 7.63
C ILE A 257 8.97 -0.08 8.67
N GLU A 258 8.72 1.04 9.34
CA GLU A 258 7.83 1.07 10.51
C GLU A 258 6.60 1.95 10.27
N GLY A 259 5.46 1.49 10.80
CA GLY A 259 4.16 2.20 10.74
C GLY A 259 3.25 1.79 9.57
N TRP A 260 1.93 1.87 9.79
CA TRP A 260 0.88 1.51 8.81
C TRP A 260 0.99 2.24 7.47
N ILE A 261 1.15 3.57 7.52
CA ILE A 261 1.61 4.37 6.39
C ILE A 261 3.03 4.78 6.75
N PRO A 262 4.04 4.10 6.21
CA PRO A 262 5.42 4.33 6.61
C PRO A 262 5.88 5.75 6.31
N VAL A 263 6.47 6.38 7.32
CA VAL A 263 7.16 7.68 7.20
C VAL A 263 8.65 7.57 7.54
N ARG A 264 9.09 6.39 7.99
CA ARG A 264 10.48 6.09 8.31
C ARG A 264 10.87 4.68 7.89
N ALA A 265 12.04 4.56 7.28
CA ALA A 265 12.73 3.30 7.06
C ALA A 265 14.19 3.40 7.49
N GLU A 266 14.72 2.33 8.06
CA GLU A 266 16.11 2.23 8.50
C GLU A 266 16.81 1.10 7.76
N ILE A 267 18.02 1.37 7.29
CA ILE A 267 18.83 0.42 6.54
C ILE A 267 20.18 0.29 7.24
N SER A 268 20.55 -0.95 7.54
CA SER A 268 21.85 -1.34 8.07
C SER A 268 22.54 -2.23 7.04
N ALA A 269 23.72 -1.85 6.56
CA ALA A 269 24.41 -2.59 5.50
C ALA A 269 25.90 -2.72 5.76
N TRP A 270 26.47 -3.87 5.40
CA TRP A 270 27.91 -4.11 5.34
C TRP A 270 28.37 -4.06 3.88
N THR A 271 29.40 -3.27 3.60
CA THR A 271 29.83 -3.01 2.22
C THR A 271 31.34 -2.82 2.09
N ASP A 272 31.82 -2.95 0.85
CA ASP A 272 33.16 -2.54 0.44
C ASP A 272 33.27 -1.02 0.26
N GLU A 273 34.48 -0.56 -0.06
CA GLU A 273 34.84 0.84 -0.18
C GLU A 273 33.99 1.59 -1.22
N ASP A 274 33.71 0.95 -2.37
CA ASP A 274 32.92 1.54 -3.44
C ASP A 274 31.45 1.69 -3.06
N GLY A 275 30.87 0.66 -2.44
CA GLY A 275 29.51 0.74 -1.93
C GLY A 275 29.40 1.77 -0.80
N ALA A 276 30.38 1.86 0.09
CA ALA A 276 30.40 2.89 1.12
C ALA A 276 30.44 4.31 0.52
N ARG A 277 31.23 4.56 -0.53
CA ARG A 277 31.17 5.83 -1.29
C ARG A 277 29.81 6.03 -1.96
N ALA A 278 29.15 4.98 -2.45
CA ALA A 278 27.84 5.07 -3.06
C ALA A 278 26.75 5.48 -2.05
N TRP A 279 26.81 4.90 -0.85
CA TRP A 279 25.93 5.24 0.27
C TRP A 279 26.11 6.71 0.71
N GLU A 280 27.36 7.20 0.81
CA GLU A 280 27.66 8.60 1.15
C GLU A 280 27.09 9.61 0.14
N ARG A 281 26.83 9.21 -1.11
CA ARG A 281 26.23 10.07 -2.14
C ARG A 281 24.71 10.11 -2.10
N LEU A 282 24.03 9.21 -1.37
CA LEU A 282 22.57 9.17 -1.31
C LEU A 282 21.93 10.48 -0.84
N PRO A 283 22.42 11.18 0.21
CA PRO A 283 21.78 12.40 0.70
C PRO A 283 21.65 13.47 -0.39
N ALA A 284 22.65 13.62 -1.26
CA ALA A 284 22.66 14.60 -2.34
C ALA A 284 21.61 14.33 -3.44
N ARG A 285 21.08 13.10 -3.51
CA ARG A 285 20.05 12.67 -4.47
C ARG A 285 18.79 12.16 -3.79
N ALA A 286 18.54 12.54 -2.53
CA ALA A 286 17.37 12.13 -1.75
C ALA A 286 16.06 12.37 -2.50
N GLY A 287 15.89 13.54 -3.12
CA GLY A 287 14.69 13.86 -3.89
C GLY A 287 14.47 12.95 -5.10
N ALA A 288 15.54 12.49 -5.76
CA ALA A 288 15.43 11.52 -6.84
C ALA A 288 15.11 10.11 -6.31
N LEU A 289 15.72 9.71 -5.19
CA LEU A 289 15.50 8.41 -4.57
C LEU A 289 14.06 8.23 -4.07
N LEU A 290 13.51 9.26 -3.43
CA LEU A 290 12.16 9.28 -2.84
C LEU A 290 11.07 9.71 -3.82
N ARG A 291 11.40 9.96 -5.09
CA ARG A 291 10.42 10.39 -6.08
C ARG A 291 9.40 9.28 -6.36
N VAL A 292 8.12 9.63 -6.30
CA VAL A 292 7.02 8.85 -6.87
C VAL A 292 6.28 9.74 -7.85
N GLU A 293 5.80 9.20 -8.96
CA GLU A 293 4.99 9.98 -9.90
C GLU A 293 3.66 10.36 -9.25
N GLY A 294 3.22 11.61 -9.42
CA GLY A 294 2.03 12.14 -8.74
C GLY A 294 2.30 12.67 -7.33
N PHE A 295 3.18 12.02 -6.55
CA PHE A 295 3.52 12.44 -5.19
C PHE A 295 4.19 13.82 -5.18
N ARG A 296 3.62 14.77 -4.43
CA ARG A 296 4.18 16.11 -4.26
C ARG A 296 5.08 16.14 -3.01
N PRO A 297 6.35 16.55 -3.12
CA PRO A 297 7.21 16.69 -1.94
C PRO A 297 6.77 17.86 -1.05
N HIS A 298 6.87 17.69 0.27
CA HIS A 298 6.59 18.76 1.25
C HIS A 298 7.84 19.41 1.84
N GLY A 299 9.04 18.93 1.48
CA GLY A 299 10.33 19.51 1.85
C GLY A 299 10.92 18.99 3.16
N GLY A 300 10.22 18.11 3.89
CA GLY A 300 10.73 17.44 5.09
C GLY A 300 11.41 16.08 4.81
N GLU A 301 11.38 15.62 3.56
CA GLU A 301 11.96 14.36 3.12
C GLU A 301 13.49 14.42 3.17
N ARG A 302 14.11 13.43 3.82
CA ARG A 302 15.56 13.38 4.00
C ARG A 302 16.07 11.94 4.03
N VAL A 303 17.33 11.80 3.63
CA VAL A 303 18.04 10.52 3.62
C VAL A 303 19.39 10.68 4.32
N PRO A 304 19.44 10.86 5.65
CA PRO A 304 20.70 10.86 6.37
C PRO A 304 21.40 9.49 6.27
N VAL A 305 22.70 9.52 6.03
CA VAL A 305 23.55 8.33 5.93
C VAL A 305 24.78 8.55 6.80
N ALA A 306 25.10 7.57 7.64
CA ALA A 306 26.35 7.47 8.38
C ALA A 306 27.10 6.21 7.92
N VAL A 307 28.36 6.38 7.57
CA VAL A 307 29.25 5.28 7.18
C VAL A 307 30.40 5.21 8.17
N GLU A 308 30.50 4.08 8.85
CA GLU A 308 31.61 3.73 9.73
C GLU A 308 32.63 2.95 8.91
N ARG A 309 33.73 3.62 8.54
CA ARG A 309 34.81 3.00 7.77
C ARG A 309 35.60 2.04 8.66
N ASP A 310 35.99 0.88 8.11
CA ASP A 310 36.78 -0.14 8.80
C ASP A 310 36.19 -0.62 10.14
N ALA A 311 34.85 -0.57 10.28
CA ALA A 311 34.09 -1.08 11.42
C ALA A 311 34.26 -2.61 11.60
N GLY A 312 34.60 -3.31 10.52
CA GLY A 312 34.85 -4.75 10.49
C GLY A 312 36.20 -5.07 9.84
N THR A 313 36.54 -6.37 9.79
CA THR A 313 37.82 -6.78 9.21
C THR A 313 37.80 -6.68 7.68
N ALA A 314 38.93 -6.32 7.07
CA ALA A 314 39.12 -6.40 5.61
C ALA A 314 39.23 -7.84 5.06
N ARG A 315 39.08 -8.86 5.92
CA ARG A 315 39.08 -10.26 5.48
C ARG A 315 37.74 -10.59 4.81
N PRO A 316 37.74 -11.42 3.74
CA PRO A 316 36.50 -11.84 3.13
C PRO A 316 35.60 -12.61 4.10
N VAL A 317 34.35 -12.18 4.21
CA VAL A 317 33.26 -12.82 4.98
C VAL A 317 32.36 -13.65 4.05
N ARG A 318 31.52 -14.51 4.62
CA ARG A 318 30.67 -15.44 3.87
C ARG A 318 29.22 -15.42 4.36
N GLY A 319 28.27 -15.53 3.44
CA GLY A 319 26.84 -15.67 3.75
C GLY A 319 26.08 -16.38 2.62
N ARG A 320 25.46 -17.53 2.90
CA ARG A 320 24.72 -18.38 1.93
C ARG A 320 25.52 -18.65 0.63
N GLY A 321 26.81 -18.95 0.76
CA GLY A 321 27.69 -19.27 -0.38
C GLY A 321 28.34 -18.06 -1.07
N GLU A 322 27.90 -16.84 -0.77
CA GLU A 322 28.52 -15.61 -1.25
C GLU A 322 29.75 -15.27 -0.41
N ARG A 323 30.82 -14.78 -1.05
CA ARG A 323 32.05 -14.31 -0.38
C ARG A 323 32.30 -12.86 -0.77
N ARG A 324 32.38 -11.96 0.22
CA ARG A 324 32.57 -10.51 0.01
C ARG A 324 33.55 -9.93 1.01
N VAL A 325 34.29 -8.89 0.63
CA VAL A 325 35.02 -8.03 1.58
C VAL A 325 34.11 -6.87 1.93
N ALA A 326 33.72 -6.74 3.20
CA ALA A 326 32.75 -5.74 3.63
C ALA A 326 33.16 -5.13 4.99
N PRO A 327 34.25 -4.33 5.04
CA PRO A 327 34.76 -3.80 6.29
C PRO A 327 34.00 -2.56 6.78
N HIS A 328 33.18 -1.92 5.94
CA HIS A 328 32.46 -0.71 6.31
C HIS A 328 31.02 -1.02 6.69
N HIS A 329 30.55 -0.39 7.76
CA HIS A 329 29.16 -0.48 8.21
C HIS A 329 28.42 0.81 7.86
N VAL A 330 27.24 0.68 7.26
CA VAL A 330 26.38 1.78 6.86
C VAL A 330 25.12 1.75 7.70
N ARG A 331 24.72 2.93 8.17
CA ARG A 331 23.39 3.21 8.71
C ARG A 331 22.75 4.32 7.89
N ALA A 332 21.65 4.04 7.23
CA ALA A 332 20.87 5.02 6.49
C ALA A 332 19.44 5.07 7.05
N VAL A 333 18.87 6.27 7.12
CA VAL A 333 17.45 6.46 7.45
C VAL A 333 16.80 7.18 6.29
N LEU A 334 15.70 6.64 5.78
CA LEU A 334 14.80 7.31 4.86
C LEU A 334 13.66 7.89 5.71
N ASP A 335 13.47 9.21 5.70
CA ASP A 335 12.49 9.88 6.56
C ASP A 335 11.66 10.87 5.75
N LEU A 336 10.34 10.71 5.80
CA LEU A 336 9.35 11.53 5.08
C LEU A 336 8.80 12.69 5.94
N GLY A 337 9.54 13.12 6.96
CA GLY A 337 9.15 14.17 7.90
C GLY A 337 8.47 13.68 9.18
N GLY A 338 8.61 12.39 9.51
CA GLY A 338 8.09 11.76 10.73
C GLY A 338 6.56 11.68 10.83
N GLU A 339 6.07 11.26 12.00
CA GLU A 339 4.64 10.97 12.23
C GLU A 339 3.70 12.15 11.96
N ALA A 340 4.14 13.39 12.20
CA ALA A 340 3.36 14.59 11.91
C ALA A 340 3.02 14.74 10.41
N ARG A 341 3.75 14.06 9.52
CA ARG A 341 3.53 14.08 8.07
C ARG A 341 2.81 12.85 7.54
N LYS A 342 2.51 11.86 8.39
CA LYS A 342 1.78 10.65 8.00
C LYS A 342 0.47 10.93 7.24
N PRO A 343 -0.40 11.88 7.65
CA PRO A 343 -1.62 12.19 6.89
C PRO A 343 -1.34 12.71 5.48
N TYR A 344 -0.26 13.48 5.31
CA TYR A 344 0.16 13.99 4.00
C TYR A 344 0.70 12.85 3.12
N VAL A 345 1.61 12.04 3.67
CA VAL A 345 2.16 10.88 2.95
C VAL A 345 1.04 9.92 2.53
N TYR A 346 0.04 9.72 3.39
CA TYR A 346 -1.11 8.88 3.07
C TYR A 346 -1.90 9.46 1.89
N ARG A 347 -2.26 10.75 1.98
CA ARG A 347 -3.01 11.45 0.93
C ARG A 347 -2.31 11.38 -0.42
N GLU A 348 -1.00 11.59 -0.45
CA GLU A 348 -0.21 11.58 -1.69
C GLU A 348 0.13 10.16 -2.20
N SER A 349 -0.17 9.12 -1.42
CA SER A 349 -0.02 7.72 -1.85
C SER A 349 -1.29 7.15 -2.50
N VAL A 350 -2.42 7.87 -2.42
CA VAL A 350 -3.67 7.59 -3.14
C VAL A 350 -3.60 8.21 -4.53
#